data_AF-A0A150LJ71-F1
#
_entry.id   AF-A0A150LJ71-F1
#
_cell.length_a   1.000
_cell.length_b   1.000
_cell.length_c   1.000
_cell.angle_alpha   90.00
_cell.angle_beta   90.00
_cell.angle_gamma   90.00
#
_symmetry.space_group_name_H-M   'P 1'
#
loop_
_entity.id
_entity.type
_entity.pdbx_description
1 polymer ?
#
loop_
_entity_poly.entity_id
_entity_poly.type
_entity_poly.pdbx_seq_one_letter_code
_entity_poly.pdbx_strand_id
1 'polypeptide(L)' 'MKKRKRQAKWYLLYRREDGQAVYRYEPLKKYELDSRIKKGWKLVM' A
#
# COMPACT_ATOMS: atom_id res chain seq x y z
N MET A 1 9.91 18.19 18.99
CA MET A 1 9.75 16.72 18.85
C MET A 1 10.33 16.26 17.52
N LYS A 2 11.45 15.53 17.52
CA LYS A 2 12.01 14.94 16.28
C LYS A 2 11.00 13.91 15.76
N LYS A 3 10.24 14.24 14.70
CA LYS A 3 9.41 13.28 13.98
C LYS A 3 10.33 12.16 13.48
N ARG A 4 10.40 11.02 14.19
CA ARG A 4 11.03 9.80 13.68
C ARG A 4 10.43 9.56 12.30
N LYS A 5 11.25 9.71 11.24
CA LYS A 5 10.82 9.42 9.87
C LYS A 5 10.34 7.97 9.89
N ARG A 6 9.01 7.76 9.83
CA ARG A 6 8.42 6.42 9.77
C ARG A 6 9.07 5.71 8.58
N GLN A 7 9.76 4.61 8.86
CA GLN A 7 10.40 3.81 7.83
C GLN A 7 9.33 3.17 6.96
N ALA A 8 9.61 3.05 5.66
CA ALA A 8 8.74 2.32 4.76
C ALA A 8 8.81 0.82 5.10
N LYS A 9 7.68 0.13 5.01
CA LYS A 9 7.58 -1.32 5.13
C LYS A 9 7.12 -1.88 3.79
N TRP A 10 7.57 -3.08 3.47
CA TRP A 10 7.09 -3.78 2.28
C TRP A 10 5.66 -4.25 2.50
N TYR A 11 4.80 -3.97 1.53
CA TYR A 11 3.40 -4.41 1.53
C TYR A 11 3.07 -5.05 0.19
N LEU A 12 2.30 -6.14 0.24
CA LEU A 12 1.69 -6.74 -0.93
C LEU A 12 0.28 -6.18 -1.08
N LEU A 13 0.06 -5.45 -2.17
CA LEU A 13 -1.23 -4.88 -2.51
C LEU A 13 -1.88 -5.68 -3.63
N TYR A 14 -3.20 -5.75 -3.58
CA TYR A 14 -4.06 -6.39 -4.56
C TYR A 14 -5.13 -5.40 -5.01
N ARG A 15 -5.40 -5.33 -6.31
CA ARG A 15 -6.53 -4.60 -6.88
C ARG A 15 -7.11 -5.39 -8.04
N ARG A 16 -8.42 -5.27 -8.24
CA ARG A 16 -9.11 -5.81 -9.41
C ARG A 16 -9.33 -4.68 -10.42
N GLU A 17 -8.69 -4.76 -11.57
CA GLU A 17 -8.91 -3.85 -12.71
C GLU A 17 -9.37 -4.69 -13.89
N ASP A 18 -10.49 -4.28 -14.52
CA ASP A 18 -11.07 -4.93 -15.70
C ASP A 18 -11.21 -6.46 -15.59
N GLY A 19 -11.61 -6.93 -14.40
CA GLY A 19 -11.78 -8.36 -14.12
C GLY A 19 -10.49 -9.11 -13.79
N GLN A 20 -9.32 -8.52 -14.04
CA GLN A 20 -8.02 -9.11 -13.76
C GLN A 20 -7.50 -8.72 -12.36
N ALA A 21 -6.85 -9.69 -11.71
CA ALA A 21 -6.20 -9.50 -10.42
C ALA A 21 -4.79 -8.94 -10.62
N VAL A 22 -4.56 -7.71 -10.14
CA VAL A 22 -3.25 -7.05 -10.17
C VAL A 22 -2.66 -7.06 -8.77
N TYR A 23 -1.46 -7.61 -8.66
CA TYR A 23 -0.67 -7.62 -7.43
C TYR A 23 0.51 -6.68 -7.54
N ARG A 24 0.84 -6.00 -6.44
CA ARG A 24 1.92 -5.02 -6.39
C ARG A 24 2.66 -5.11 -5.07
N TYR A 25 3.96 -5.39 -5.14
CA TYR A 25 4.82 -5.44 -3.97
C TYR A 25 5.68 -4.18 -3.93
N GLU A 26 5.40 -3.27 -3.00
CA GLU A 26 6.12 -2.01 -2.88
C GLU A 26 6.35 -1.59 -1.42
N PRO A 27 7.46 -0.88 -1.13
CA PRO A 27 7.71 -0.33 0.20
C PRO A 27 6.88 0.94 0.38
N LEU A 28 5.98 0.95 1.36
CA LEU A 28 5.10 2.08 1.67
C LEU A 28 5.30 2.56 3.10
N LYS A 29 5.19 3.86 3.29
CA LYS A 29 4.92 4.44 4.62
C LYS A 29 3.43 4.36 4.92
N LYS A 30 3.05 4.48 6.20
CA LYS A 30 1.65 4.41 6.65
C LYS A 30 0.71 5.30 5.80
N TYR A 31 1.10 6.56 5.57
CA TYR A 31 0.27 7.50 4.80
C TYR A 31 0.14 7.12 3.31
N GLU A 32 1.13 6.44 2.75
CA GLU A 32 1.11 5.96 1.37
C GLU A 32 0.23 4.72 1.26
N LEU A 33 0.31 3.81 2.24
CA LEU A 33 -0.61 2.68 2.36
C LEU A 33 -2.06 3.15 2.48
N ASP A 34 -2.33 4.11 3.38
CA ASP A 34 -3.65 4.73 3.51
C ASP A 34 -4.13 5.36 2.18
N SER A 35 -3.22 6.01 1.44
CA SER A 35 -3.53 6.54 0.10
C SER A 35 -3.85 5.44 -0.92
N ARG A 36 -3.12 4.32 -0.89
CA ARG A 36 -3.36 3.16 -1.76
C ARG A 36 -4.72 2.54 -1.47
N ILE A 37 -5.08 2.38 -0.20
CA ILE A 37 -6.39 1.86 0.22
C ILE A 37 -7.50 2.77 -0.28
N LYS A 38 -7.36 4.10 -0.14
CA LYS A 38 -8.32 5.08 -0.71
C LYS A 38 -8.44 5.00 -2.23
N LYS A 39 -7.36 4.62 -2.93
CA LYS A 39 -7.34 4.38 -4.39
C LYS A 39 -7.87 2.99 -4.78
N GLY A 40 -8.42 2.22 -3.85
CA GLY A 40 -9.04 0.93 -4.12
C GLY A 40 -8.07 -0.26 -4.09
N TRP A 41 -6.84 -0.07 -3.60
CA TRP A 41 -5.96 -1.20 -3.31
C TRP A 41 -6.37 -1.88 -2.01
N LYS A 42 -6.30 -3.21 -1.97
CA LYS A 42 -6.47 -4.02 -0.78
C LYS A 42 -5.12 -4.56 -0.34
N LEU A 43 -4.87 -4.60 0.96
CA LEU A 43 -3.68 -5.23 1.50
C LEU A 43 -3.88 -6.75 1.50
N VAL A 44 -2.93 -7.50 0.97
CA VAL A 44 -2.81 -8.95 1.17
C VAL A 44 -1.98 -9.11 2.44
N MET A 45 -2.62 -9.58 3.52
CA MET A 45 -1.94 -9.89 4.79
C MET A 45 -1.06 -11.13 4.64
#